data_AF-A0A940NP81-F1
#
_entry.id   AF-A0A940NP81-F1
#
_cell.length_a   1.000
_cell.length_b   1.000
_cell.length_c   1.000
_cell.angle_alpha   90.00
_cell.angle_beta   90.00
_cell.angle_gamma   90.00
#
_symmetry.space_group_name_H-M   'P 1'
#
loop_
_entity.id
_entity.type
_entity.pdbx_description
1 polymer ?
#
loop_
_entity_poly.entity_id
_entity_poly.type
_entity_poly.pdbx_seq_one_letter_code
_entity_poly.pdbx_strand_id
1 'polypeptide(L)'
;MKRMEAALLAGLILSLVITIGADFAADCSAVRGQVLRLHVLAASDSALDQSNKLAVRDALLLESGELFTTANGVEEAIALTQDNLERMRVVAEDTLRSRGCNAEVKVTLCDEAFSTRVYEKGT
;
A
#
# COMPACT_ATOMS: atom_id res chain seq x y z
N MET A 1 49.99 -7.62 -24.00
CA MET A 1 48.78 -7.24 -24.76
C MET A 1 47.55 -8.02 -24.30
N LYS A 2 47.51 -9.36 -24.36
CA LYS A 2 46.34 -10.18 -23.91
C LYS A 2 45.86 -9.94 -22.47
N ARG A 3 46.76 -9.63 -21.53
CA ARG A 3 46.40 -9.34 -20.13
C ARG A 3 45.68 -8.00 -19.95
N MET A 4 45.93 -7.04 -20.82
CA MET A 4 45.28 -5.71 -20.78
C MET A 4 43.88 -5.78 -21.39
N GLU A 5 43.69 -6.54 -22.47
CA GLU A 5 42.38 -6.79 -23.07
C GLU A 5 41.45 -7.53 -22.10
N ALA A 6 41.96 -8.56 -21.40
CA ALA A 6 41.20 -9.28 -20.38
C ALA A 6 40.79 -8.38 -19.20
N ALA A 7 41.66 -7.46 -18.78
CA ALA A 7 41.35 -6.50 -17.73
C ALA A 7 40.28 -5.48 -18.17
N LEU A 8 40.32 -5.05 -19.43
CA LEU A 8 39.35 -4.11 -20.00
C LEU A 8 37.95 -4.75 -20.14
N LEU A 9 37.91 -6.02 -20.56
CA LEU A 9 36.68 -6.81 -20.65
C LEU A 9 36.09 -7.11 -19.26
N ALA A 10 36.93 -7.46 -18.29
CA ALA A 10 36.50 -7.67 -16.91
C ALA A 10 35.95 -6.37 -16.28
N GLY A 11 36.59 -5.23 -16.53
CA GLY A 11 36.11 -3.93 -16.08
C GLY A 11 34.76 -3.54 -16.68
N LEU A 12 34.56 -3.80 -17.98
CA LEU A 12 33.28 -3.54 -18.67
C LEU A 12 32.15 -4.43 -18.13
N ILE A 13 32.41 -5.71 -17.91
CA ILE A 13 31.44 -6.65 -17.34
C ILE A 13 31.10 -6.21 -15.91
N LEU A 14 32.10 -5.84 -15.11
CA LEU A 14 31.89 -5.36 -13.74
C LEU A 14 31.05 -4.08 -13.70
N SER A 15 31.32 -3.11 -14.59
CA SER A 15 30.50 -1.89 -14.66
C SER A 15 29.06 -2.18 -15.04
N LEU A 16 28.84 -3.12 -15.97
CA LEU A 16 27.49 -3.51 -16.40
C LEU A 16 26.72 -4.17 -15.25
N VAL A 17 27.39 -5.04 -14.48
CA VAL A 17 26.79 -5.71 -13.31
C VAL A 17 26.44 -4.70 -12.21
N ILE A 18 27.31 -3.70 -11.96
CA ILE A 18 27.07 -2.65 -10.96
C ILE A 18 25.89 -1.76 -11.36
N THR A 19 25.79 -1.36 -12.64
CA THR A 19 24.66 -0.54 -13.13
C THR A 19 23.34 -1.27 -13.01
N ILE A 20 23.27 -2.56 -13.40
CA ILE A 20 22.04 -3.35 -13.31
C ILE A 20 21.63 -3.59 -11.84
N GLY A 21 22.60 -3.79 -10.94
CA GLY A 21 22.33 -3.99 -9.52
C GLY A 21 21.90 -2.71 -8.77
N ALA A 22 22.31 -1.53 -9.24
CA ALA A 22 22.03 -0.25 -8.59
C ALA A 22 20.57 0.20 -8.80
N ASP A 23 20.00 -0.01 -10.00
CA ASP A 23 18.60 0.35 -10.29
C ASP A 23 17.61 -0.48 -9.46
N PHE A 24 17.88 -1.77 -9.24
CA PHE A 24 17.00 -2.63 -8.46
C PHE A 24 16.93 -2.22 -6.97
N ALA A 25 18.02 -1.68 -6.42
CA ALA A 25 18.05 -1.22 -5.03
C ALA A 25 17.31 0.11 -4.82
N ALA A 26 17.31 0.99 -5.84
CA ALA A 26 16.62 2.28 -5.79
C ALA A 26 15.09 2.12 -5.82
N ASP A 27 14.58 1.18 -6.62
CA ASP A 27 13.14 1.00 -6.85
C ASP A 27 12.40 0.50 -5.59
N CYS A 28 13.06 -0.34 -4.78
CA CYS A 28 12.49 -0.76 -3.49
C CYS A 28 12.37 0.36 -2.44
N SER A 29 13.14 1.45 -2.56
CA SER A 29 13.09 2.56 -1.62
C SER A 29 11.99 3.58 -1.95
N ALA A 30 11.68 3.76 -3.24
CA ALA A 30 10.69 4.72 -3.72
C ALA A 30 9.24 4.31 -3.37
N VAL A 31 8.94 3.01 -3.36
CA VAL A 31 7.60 2.50 -3.07
C VAL A 31 7.18 2.72 -1.61
N ARG A 32 8.15 2.88 -0.69
CA ARG A 32 7.84 2.95 0.76
C ARG A 32 7.23 4.28 1.20
N GLY A 33 7.48 5.36 0.45
CA GLY A 33 7.03 6.72 0.80
C GLY A 33 5.73 7.16 0.13
N GLN A 34 5.16 6.35 -0.79
CA GLN A 34 4.04 6.78 -1.64
C GLN A 34 2.76 5.95 -1.48
N VAL A 35 2.60 5.26 -0.34
CA VAL A 35 1.48 4.34 -0.13
C VAL A 35 0.55 4.81 0.97
N LEU A 36 -0.71 5.04 0.62
CA LEU A 36 -1.81 5.18 1.58
C LEU A 36 -2.26 3.77 2.00
N ARG A 37 -2.35 3.50 3.31
CA ARG A 37 -2.77 2.18 3.82
C ARG A 37 -4.19 2.24 4.36
N LEU A 38 -5.03 1.35 3.87
CA LEU A 38 -6.40 1.18 4.36
C LEU A 38 -6.41 0.25 5.57
N HIS A 39 -6.74 0.78 6.74
CA HIS A 39 -6.98 -0.02 7.96
C HIS A 39 -8.49 -0.09 8.22
N VAL A 40 -9.08 -1.28 8.03
CA VAL A 40 -10.46 -1.58 8.44
C VAL A 40 -10.37 -2.38 9.75
N LEU A 41 -11.03 -1.92 10.82
CA LEU A 41 -11.21 -2.70 12.05
C LEU A 41 -12.58 -3.38 12.05
N ALA A 42 -12.63 -4.64 12.49
CA ALA A 42 -13.88 -5.33 12.77
C ALA A 42 -14.35 -5.00 14.19
N ALA A 43 -15.66 -5.12 14.43
CA ALA A 43 -16.21 -5.00 15.79
C ALA A 43 -15.78 -6.16 16.71
N SER A 44 -15.49 -7.33 16.14
CA SER A 44 -15.07 -8.54 16.87
C SER A 44 -14.32 -9.52 15.95
N ASP A 45 -13.69 -10.55 16.55
CA ASP A 45 -13.09 -11.70 15.86
C ASP A 45 -14.12 -12.76 15.45
N SER A 46 -15.42 -12.46 15.57
CA SER A 46 -16.49 -13.38 15.16
C SER A 46 -16.43 -13.61 13.63
N ALA A 47 -16.82 -14.81 13.18
CA ALA A 47 -16.82 -15.12 11.74
C ALA A 47 -17.72 -14.16 10.92
N LEU A 48 -18.81 -13.68 11.53
CA LEU A 48 -19.71 -12.71 10.93
C LEU A 48 -19.02 -11.34 10.77
N ASP A 49 -18.35 -10.87 11.82
CA ASP A 49 -17.64 -9.60 11.82
C ASP A 49 -16.39 -9.62 10.93
N GLN A 50 -15.71 -10.76 10.86
CA GLN A 50 -14.63 -11.00 9.91
C GLN A 50 -15.13 -10.89 8.45
N SER A 51 -16.30 -11.46 8.15
CA SER A 51 -16.90 -11.39 6.81
C SER A 51 -17.34 -9.96 6.47
N ASN A 52 -17.92 -9.24 7.43
CA ASN A 52 -18.30 -7.84 7.30
C ASN A 52 -17.07 -6.96 7.03
N LYS A 53 -15.97 -7.18 7.75
CA LYS A 53 -14.69 -6.51 7.53
C LYS A 53 -14.18 -6.70 6.10
N LEU A 54 -14.20 -7.94 5.60
CA LEU A 54 -13.72 -8.25 4.25
C LEU A 54 -14.55 -7.55 3.18
N ALA A 55 -15.87 -7.48 3.34
CA ALA A 55 -16.72 -6.82 2.36
C ALA A 55 -16.64 -5.31 2.39
N VAL A 56 -16.56 -4.71 3.58
CA VAL A 56 -16.30 -3.26 3.69
C VAL A 56 -14.95 -2.93 3.04
N ARG A 57 -13.92 -3.76 3.29
CA ARG A 57 -12.63 -3.62 2.61
C ARG A 57 -12.79 -3.68 1.09
N ASP A 58 -13.47 -4.69 0.56
CA ASP A 58 -13.59 -4.88 -0.88
C ASP A 58 -14.40 -3.75 -1.55
N ALA A 59 -15.49 -3.30 -0.92
CA ALA A 59 -16.27 -2.16 -1.39
C ALA A 59 -15.45 -0.86 -1.40
N LEU A 60 -14.73 -0.59 -0.31
CA LEU A 60 -13.85 0.57 -0.21
C LEU A 60 -12.69 0.50 -1.20
N LEU A 61 -12.12 -0.68 -1.44
CA LEU A 61 -11.06 -0.88 -2.45
C LEU A 61 -11.56 -0.61 -3.87
N LEU A 62 -12.80 -0.98 -4.19
CA LEU A 62 -13.39 -0.71 -5.49
C LEU A 62 -13.55 0.80 -5.71
N GLU A 63 -14.17 1.49 -4.75
CA GLU A 63 -14.39 2.95 -4.79
C GLU A 63 -13.07 3.73 -4.78
N SER A 64 -12.15 3.36 -3.89
CA SER A 64 -10.85 4.02 -3.79
C SER A 64 -9.95 3.74 -4.99
N GLY A 65 -10.04 2.56 -5.59
CA GLY A 65 -9.35 2.23 -6.84
C GLY A 65 -9.68 3.22 -7.95
N GLU A 66 -10.97 3.51 -8.16
CA GLU A 66 -11.39 4.51 -9.16
C GLU A 66 -10.97 5.93 -8.77
N LEU A 67 -11.14 6.32 -7.50
CA LEU A 67 -10.78 7.67 -7.03
C LEU A 67 -9.28 7.96 -7.12
N PHE A 68 -8.42 6.97 -6.80
CA PHE A 68 -6.97 7.14 -6.80
C PHE A 68 -6.31 6.94 -8.17
N THR A 69 -7.02 6.39 -9.17
CA THR A 69 -6.47 6.34 -10.55
C THR A 69 -6.17 7.73 -11.13
N THR A 70 -6.80 8.78 -10.60
CA THR A 70 -6.60 10.17 -11.05
C THR A 70 -5.55 10.92 -10.24
N ALA A 71 -5.12 10.38 -9.09
CA ALA A 71 -4.20 11.08 -8.19
C ALA A 71 -2.75 10.99 -8.70
N ASN A 72 -2.11 12.13 -8.94
CA ASN A 72 -0.72 12.22 -9.39
C ASN A 72 0.25 12.49 -8.22
N GLY A 73 0.02 11.83 -7.08
CA GLY A 73 0.90 11.93 -5.92
C GLY A 73 0.20 11.71 -4.58
N VAL A 74 1.01 11.60 -3.53
CA VAL A 74 0.54 11.30 -2.17
C VAL A 74 -0.31 12.43 -1.59
N GLU A 75 0.08 13.69 -1.80
CA GLU A 75 -0.68 14.85 -1.30
C GLU A 75 -2.07 14.93 -1.93
N GLU A 76 -2.18 14.69 -3.24
CA GLU A 76 -3.46 14.67 -3.95
C GLU A 76 -4.31 13.47 -3.52
N ALA A 77 -3.70 12.30 -3.30
CA ALA A 77 -4.39 11.15 -2.73
C ALA A 77 -4.90 11.43 -1.30
N ILE A 78 -4.13 12.13 -0.46
CA ILE A 78 -4.56 12.53 0.89
C ILE A 78 -5.75 13.49 0.81
N ALA A 79 -5.69 14.51 -0.05
CA ALA A 79 -6.78 15.47 -0.25
C ALA A 79 -8.05 14.78 -0.77
N LEU A 80 -7.93 13.94 -1.80
CA LEU A 80 -9.04 13.15 -2.32
C LEU A 80 -9.63 12.21 -1.27
N THR A 81 -8.79 11.61 -0.42
CA THR A 81 -9.26 10.79 0.70
C THR A 81 -10.05 11.63 1.69
N GLN A 82 -9.56 12.80 2.08
CA GLN A 82 -10.24 13.70 3.00
C GLN A 82 -11.62 14.13 2.48
N ASP A 83 -11.71 14.50 1.20
CA ASP A 83 -12.97 14.91 0.59
C ASP A 83 -13.95 13.73 0.43
N ASN A 84 -13.44 12.51 0.24
CA ASN A 84 -14.26 11.31 0.08
C ASN A 84 -14.43 10.49 1.37
N LEU A 85 -13.92 10.94 2.52
CA LEU A 85 -14.03 10.23 3.80
C LEU A 85 -15.49 9.93 4.15
N GLU A 86 -16.37 10.92 3.94
CA GLU A 86 -17.79 10.77 4.21
C GLU A 86 -18.47 9.80 3.24
N ARG A 87 -18.08 9.85 1.96
CA ARG A 87 -18.55 8.89 0.96
C ARG A 87 -18.11 7.46 1.28
N MET A 88 -16.87 7.28 1.72
CA MET A 88 -16.35 5.99 2.20
C MET A 88 -17.13 5.50 3.43
N ARG A 89 -17.48 6.40 4.36
CA ARG A 89 -18.33 6.08 5.51
C ARG A 89 -19.70 5.56 5.06
N VAL A 90 -20.35 6.27 4.15
CA VAL A 90 -21.67 5.88 3.62
C VAL A 90 -21.60 4.53 2.92
N VAL A 91 -20.60 4.29 2.07
CA VAL A 91 -20.42 3.00 1.38
C VAL A 91 -20.20 1.86 2.37
N ALA A 92 -19.38 2.08 3.42
CA ALA A 92 -19.15 1.09 4.45
C ALA A 92 -20.43 0.77 5.23
N GLU A 93 -21.19 1.79 5.63
CA GLU A 93 -22.48 1.62 6.31
C GLU A 93 -23.52 0.94 5.45
N ASP A 94 -23.60 1.27 4.16
CA ASP A 94 -24.55 0.66 3.24
C ASP A 94 -24.19 -0.81 2.97
N THR A 95 -22.90 -1.12 2.86
CA THR A 95 -22.40 -2.50 2.77
C THR A 95 -22.79 -3.31 4.01
N LEU A 96 -22.65 -2.75 5.21
CA LEU A 96 -23.07 -3.41 6.45
C LEU A 96 -24.58 -3.57 6.53
N ARG A 97 -25.35 -2.54 6.14
CA ARG A 97 -26.81 -2.57 6.11
C ARG A 97 -27.34 -3.62 5.16
N SER A 98 -26.73 -3.77 3.98
CA SER A 98 -27.08 -4.81 3.00
C SER A 98 -26.92 -6.23 3.56
N ARG A 99 -26.09 -6.40 4.59
CA ARG A 99 -25.83 -7.66 5.29
C ARG A 99 -26.63 -7.82 6.58
N GLY A 100 -27.51 -6.87 6.88
CA GLY A 100 -28.33 -6.88 8.10
C GLY A 100 -27.60 -6.36 9.35
N CYS A 101 -26.44 -5.73 9.21
CA CYS A 101 -25.70 -5.11 10.30
C CYS A 101 -25.86 -3.58 10.26
N ASN A 102 -26.55 -3.01 11.24
CA ASN A 102 -26.65 -1.55 11.42
C ASN A 102 -25.58 -1.04 12.38
N ALA A 103 -24.31 -1.39 12.13
CA ALA A 103 -23.20 -0.88 12.91
C ALA A 103 -22.81 0.52 12.40
N GLU A 104 -22.54 1.44 13.32
CA GLU A 104 -22.00 2.76 13.01
C GLU A 104 -20.53 2.61 12.59
N VAL A 105 -20.15 3.20 11.45
CA VAL A 105 -18.78 3.14 10.94
C VAL A 105 -18.12 4.50 11.16
N LYS A 106 -16.97 4.49 11.82
CA LYS A 106 -16.11 5.67 11.93
C LYS A 106 -14.93 5.51 10.98
N VAL A 107 -14.79 6.45 10.05
CA VAL A 107 -13.64 6.52 9.14
C VAL A 107 -12.78 7.72 9.54
N THR A 108 -11.49 7.52 9.71
CA THR A 108 -10.53 8.56 10.08
C THR A 108 -9.27 8.43 9.25
N LEU A 109 -8.76 9.56 8.77
CA LEU A 109 -7.44 9.66 8.15
C LEU A 109 -6.44 10.14 9.21
N CYS A 110 -5.43 9.33 9.48
CA CYS A 110 -4.40 9.62 10.48
C CYS A 110 -3.02 9.31 9.90
N ASP A 111 -2.01 10.09 10.28
CA ASP A 111 -0.61 9.70 10.10
C ASP A 111 -0.24 8.71 11.20
N GLU A 112 0.05 7.46 10.82
CA GLU A 112 0.43 6.40 11.76
C GLU A 112 1.90 6.04 11.56
N ALA A 113 2.72 6.34 12.57
CA ALA A 113 4.13 6.01 12.58
C ALA A 113 4.33 4.49 12.63
N PHE A 114 4.65 3.89 11.48
CA PHE A 114 4.90 2.47 11.40
C PHE A 114 6.31 2.15 11.90
N SER A 115 6.41 1.43 13.03
CA SER A 115 7.71 0.95 13.49
C SER A 115 8.30 -0.05 12.50
N THR A 116 9.59 0.09 12.20
CA THR A 116 10.28 -0.88 11.35
C THR A 116 10.38 -2.20 12.12
N ARG A 117 9.53 -3.18 11.78
CA ARG A 117 9.68 -4.55 12.29
C ARG A 117 10.95 -5.16 11.70
N VAL A 118 11.94 -5.37 12.56
CA VAL A 118 13.07 -6.25 12.26
C VAL A 118 12.58 -7.66 12.55
N TYR A 119 12.32 -8.42 11.49
CA TYR A 119 12.09 -9.86 11.62
C TYR A 119 13.44 -10.49 11.97
N GLU A 120 13.52 -11.16 13.12
CA GLU A 120 14.66 -12.04 13.39
C GLU A 120 14.72 -13.05 12.24
N LYS A 121 15.88 -13.12 11.57
CA LYS A 121 16.12 -14.15 10.56
C LYS A 121 15.84 -15.49 11.24
N GLY A 122 14.82 -16.19 10.74
CA GLY A 122 14.52 -17.55 11.17
C GLY A 122 15.81 -18.36 11.21
N THR A 123 16.08 -18.94 12.38
CA THR A 123 17.21 -19.84 12.60
C THR A 123 17.06 -21.10 11.75
#